data_AF-A0A0C9WAF4-F1
#
_entry.id   AF-A0A0C9WAF4-F1
#
_cell.length_a   1.000
_cell.length_b   1.000
_cell.length_c   1.000
_cell.angle_alpha   90.00
_cell.angle_beta   90.00
_cell.angle_gamma   90.00
#
_symmetry.space_group_name_H-M   'P 1'
#
loop_
_entity.id
_entity.type
_entity.pdbx_description
1 polymer ?
#
loop_
_entity_poly.entity_id
_entity_poly.type
_entity_poly.pdbx_seq_one_letter_code
_entity_poly.pdbx_strand_id
1 'polypeptide(L)'
;MGSMMQDLAFAIPGVDEAMSFAEIMKHVKSMEYSVIVFDTAPTGHTLRFLSFPTVLEKALGKLSTLSGQFGPMIRQMSSMMGGQQDSQEDMFAKLESMRAVINEVNTQFKDPEKTTFVCVCISEFLSLYETERLVQELTAYEIDTHNIVVNQLLFPKNSSNCEHCKVRQKMQQKYLAEAHELYDEFFHIVQLPLLTEEVRGPQKLTEFSEMLVEPYVADLD
;
A
#
# COMPACT_ATOMS: atom_id res chain seq x y z
N MET A 1 22.81 2.37 -25.19
CA MET A 1 21.38 2.41 -25.61
C MET A 1 20.42 1.92 -24.53
N GLY A 2 20.89 1.32 -23.42
CA GLY A 2 20.01 0.87 -22.31
C GLY A 2 19.54 1.97 -21.35
N SER A 3 20.32 3.04 -21.12
CA SER A 3 19.95 4.11 -20.17
C SER A 3 18.81 4.99 -20.69
N MET A 4 18.83 5.35 -21.97
CA MET A 4 17.82 6.23 -22.58
C MET A 4 16.43 5.59 -22.63
N MET A 5 16.34 4.26 -22.67
CA MET A 5 15.07 3.51 -22.67
C MET A 5 14.53 3.31 -21.25
N GLN A 6 15.41 3.20 -20.25
CA GLN A 6 15.03 3.26 -18.83
C GLN A 6 14.52 4.65 -18.45
N ASP A 7 15.24 5.72 -18.83
CA ASP A 7 14.85 7.09 -18.54
C ASP A 7 13.51 7.48 -19.19
N LEU A 8 13.22 6.95 -20.39
CA LEU A 8 11.94 7.16 -21.07
C LEU A 8 10.80 6.33 -20.44
N ALA A 9 11.11 5.18 -19.84
CA ALA A 9 10.14 4.40 -19.08
C ALA A 9 9.78 5.11 -17.76
N PHE A 10 10.76 5.67 -17.04
CA PHE A 10 10.50 6.48 -15.84
C PHE A 10 9.75 7.79 -16.11
N ALA A 11 9.74 8.28 -17.36
CA ALA A 11 8.99 9.47 -17.76
C ALA A 11 7.49 9.22 -18.01
N ILE A 12 7.06 7.95 -18.04
CA ILE A 12 5.66 7.59 -18.23
C ILE A 12 4.98 7.56 -16.85
N PRO A 13 3.97 8.40 -16.59
CA PRO A 13 3.22 8.34 -15.34
C PRO A 13 2.65 6.94 -15.13
N GLY A 14 2.89 6.33 -13.96
CA GLY A 14 2.39 4.99 -13.64
C GLY A 14 3.40 3.86 -13.74
N VAL A 15 4.65 4.10 -14.15
CA VAL A 15 5.65 3.03 -14.32
C VAL A 15 6.16 2.49 -13.00
N ASP A 16 6.36 3.34 -11.98
CA ASP A 16 6.74 2.88 -10.64
C ASP A 16 5.64 2.00 -10.03
N GLU A 17 4.38 2.39 -10.19
CA GLU A 17 3.21 1.64 -9.75
C GLU A 17 3.08 0.32 -10.53
N ALA A 18 3.32 0.33 -11.84
CA ALA A 18 3.29 -0.86 -12.68
C ALA A 18 4.38 -1.87 -12.31
N MET A 19 5.59 -1.39 -12.05
CA MET A 19 6.71 -2.24 -11.62
C MET A 19 6.47 -2.83 -10.23
N SER A 20 6.01 -2.01 -9.28
CA SER A 20 5.65 -2.48 -7.94
C SER A 20 4.56 -3.56 -8.03
N PHE A 21 3.56 -3.35 -8.90
CA PHE A 21 2.46 -4.29 -9.07
C PHE A 21 2.92 -5.60 -9.71
N ALA A 22 3.85 -5.55 -10.68
CA ALA A 22 4.43 -6.73 -11.30
C ALA A 22 5.18 -7.63 -10.29
N GLU A 23 5.88 -7.04 -9.31
CA GLU A 23 6.51 -7.83 -8.23
C GLU A 23 5.45 -8.49 -7.33
N ILE A 24 4.35 -7.79 -7.01
CA ILE A 24 3.23 -8.40 -6.27
C ILE A 24 2.66 -9.58 -7.05
N MET A 25 2.36 -9.40 -8.33
CA MET A 25 1.86 -10.47 -9.20
C MET A 25 2.79 -11.69 -9.22
N LYS A 26 4.11 -11.45 -9.25
CA LYS A 26 5.12 -12.51 -9.25
C LYS A 26 5.09 -13.30 -7.94
N HIS A 27 5.05 -12.64 -6.79
CA HIS A 27 5.05 -13.30 -5.49
C HIS A 27 3.71 -13.97 -5.15
N VAL A 28 2.59 -13.35 -5.52
CA VAL A 28 1.25 -13.96 -5.38
C VAL A 28 1.18 -15.27 -6.17
N LYS A 29 1.75 -15.30 -7.38
CA LYS A 29 1.73 -16.48 -8.25
C LYS A 29 2.73 -17.56 -7.84
N SER A 30 3.90 -17.19 -7.30
CA SER A 30 4.91 -18.18 -6.91
C SER A 30 4.57 -18.90 -5.61
N MET A 31 3.76 -18.29 -4.73
CA MET A 31 3.41 -18.80 -3.39
C MET A 31 4.63 -19.28 -2.58
N GLU A 32 5.79 -18.66 -2.79
CA GLU A 32 7.06 -19.06 -2.15
C GLU A 32 7.13 -18.69 -0.66
N TYR A 33 6.28 -17.76 -0.21
CA TYR A 33 6.25 -17.26 1.16
C TYR A 33 4.85 -17.46 1.77
N SER A 34 4.81 -17.74 3.07
CA SER A 34 3.55 -17.84 3.82
C SER A 34 2.88 -16.49 4.06
N VAL A 35 3.68 -15.43 4.19
CA VAL A 35 3.21 -14.06 4.37
C VAL A 35 4.19 -13.10 3.70
N ILE A 36 3.68 -11.98 3.19
CA ILE A 36 4.47 -10.93 2.56
C ILE A 36 4.08 -9.61 3.22
N VAL A 37 5.07 -8.87 3.72
CA VAL A 37 4.87 -7.52 4.29
C VAL A 37 5.27 -6.49 3.23
N PHE A 38 4.31 -5.66 2.82
CA PHE A 38 4.54 -4.58 1.88
C PHE A 38 4.79 -3.26 2.62
N ASP A 39 6.01 -2.74 2.53
CA ASP A 39 6.35 -1.39 2.99
C ASP A 39 6.00 -0.38 1.89
N THR A 40 4.92 0.37 2.11
CA THR A 40 4.36 1.23 1.08
C THR A 40 4.95 2.64 1.11
N ALA A 41 4.85 3.36 -0.01
CA ALA A 41 5.16 4.78 -0.08
C ALA A 41 4.23 5.64 0.82
N PRO A 42 4.45 6.97 0.94
CA PRO A 42 3.51 7.83 1.65
C PRO A 42 2.09 7.78 1.07
N THR A 43 1.08 8.05 1.90
CA THR A 43 -0.36 7.82 1.65
C THR A 43 -0.81 8.01 0.20
N GLY A 44 -0.58 9.18 -0.41
CA GLY A 44 -1.04 9.48 -1.76
C GLY A 44 -0.48 8.57 -2.86
N HIS A 45 0.75 8.09 -2.72
CA HIS A 45 1.36 7.16 -3.69
C HIS A 45 0.82 5.74 -3.49
N THR A 46 0.59 5.33 -2.24
CA THR A 46 -0.01 4.03 -1.91
C THR A 46 -1.41 3.90 -2.46
N LEU A 47 -2.24 4.93 -2.36
CA LEU A 47 -3.60 4.91 -2.93
C LEU A 47 -3.59 4.78 -4.46
N ARG A 48 -2.63 5.40 -5.13
CA ARG A 48 -2.45 5.24 -6.59
C ARG A 48 -2.03 3.81 -6.93
N PHE A 49 -1.17 3.22 -6.12
CA PHE A 49 -0.78 1.83 -6.25
C PHE A 49 -1.98 0.87 -6.10
N LEU A 50 -2.79 1.03 -5.04
CA LEU A 50 -3.95 0.17 -4.77
C LEU A 50 -5.08 0.30 -5.81
N SER A 51 -5.22 1.48 -6.42
CA SER A 51 -6.20 1.70 -7.51
C SER A 51 -5.73 1.20 -8.88
N PHE A 52 -4.43 0.94 -9.04
CA PHE A 52 -3.82 0.53 -10.30
C PHE A 52 -4.43 -0.72 -10.95
N PRO A 53 -4.77 -1.81 -10.22
CA PRO A 53 -5.38 -3.00 -10.80
C PRO A 53 -6.70 -2.68 -11.51
N THR A 54 -7.54 -1.87 -10.86
CA THR A 54 -8.84 -1.43 -11.40
C THR A 54 -8.66 -0.56 -12.65
N VAL A 55 -7.64 0.30 -12.67
CA VAL A 55 -7.32 1.13 -13.83
C VAL A 55 -6.82 0.26 -15.00
N LEU A 56 -5.92 -0.69 -14.74
CA LEU A 56 -5.43 -1.62 -15.74
C LEU A 56 -6.53 -2.51 -16.31
N GLU A 57 -7.41 -3.05 -15.47
CA GLU A 57 -8.54 -3.87 -15.91
C GLU A 57 -9.44 -3.11 -16.88
N LYS A 58 -9.79 -1.85 -16.55
CA LYS A 58 -10.57 -0.96 -17.44
C LYS A 58 -9.83 -0.67 -18.75
N ALA A 59 -8.52 -0.46 -18.71
CA ALA A 59 -7.71 -0.21 -19.89
C ALA A 59 -7.64 -1.44 -20.81
N LEU A 60 -7.37 -2.62 -20.25
CA LEU A 60 -7.35 -3.89 -20.96
C LEU A 60 -8.73 -4.23 -21.55
N GLY A 61 -9.82 -3.95 -20.84
CA GLY A 61 -11.18 -4.12 -21.35
C GLY A 61 -11.48 -3.23 -22.57
N LYS A 62 -11.03 -1.97 -22.55
CA LYS A 62 -11.15 -1.07 -23.72
C LYS A 62 -10.29 -1.53 -24.90
N LEU A 63 -9.06 -2.00 -24.64
CA LEU A 63 -8.19 -2.53 -25.69
C LEU A 63 -8.76 -3.80 -26.32
N SER A 64 -9.33 -4.70 -25.51
CA SER A 64 -9.99 -5.92 -25.99
C SER A 64 -11.22 -5.61 -26.87
N THR A 65 -12.06 -4.65 -26.45
CA THR A 65 -13.22 -4.23 -27.27
C THR A 65 -12.82 -3.56 -28.58
N LEU A 66 -11.83 -2.66 -28.56
CA LEU A 66 -11.30 -2.03 -29.77
C LEU A 66 -10.66 -3.04 -30.71
N SER A 67 -9.83 -3.94 -30.18
CA SER A 67 -9.15 -4.95 -30.99
C SER A 67 -10.12 -6.03 -31.52
N GLY A 68 -11.24 -6.28 -30.85
CA GLY A 68 -12.36 -7.05 -31.39
C GLY A 68 -13.06 -6.35 -32.56
N GLN A 69 -13.34 -5.04 -32.45
CA GLN A 69 -14.01 -4.25 -33.49
C GLN A 69 -13.14 -4.00 -34.72
N PHE A 70 -11.86 -3.68 -34.51
CA PHE A 70 -10.89 -3.36 -35.55
C PHE A 70 -10.02 -4.56 -35.96
N GLY A 71 -10.18 -5.71 -35.28
CA GLY A 71 -9.42 -6.92 -35.52
C GLY A 71 -9.42 -7.38 -36.98
N PRO A 72 -10.59 -7.47 -37.66
CA PRO A 72 -10.64 -7.85 -39.07
C PRO A 72 -9.91 -6.86 -39.98
N MET A 73 -10.02 -5.55 -39.71
CA MET A 73 -9.33 -4.50 -40.48
C MET A 73 -7.82 -4.53 -40.27
N ILE A 74 -7.36 -4.70 -39.03
CA ILE A 74 -5.93 -4.82 -38.69
C ILE A 74 -5.33 -6.08 -39.31
N ARG A 75 -6.04 -7.22 -39.27
CA ARG A 75 -5.61 -8.47 -39.93
C ARG A 75 -5.45 -8.27 -41.43
N GLN A 76 -6.42 -7.62 -42.06
CA GLN A 76 -6.40 -7.34 -43.50
C GLN A 76 -5.23 -6.39 -43.86
N MET A 77 -5.02 -5.32 -43.08
CA MET A 77 -3.92 -4.38 -43.31
C MET A 77 -2.54 -5.01 -43.06
N SER A 78 -2.40 -5.82 -42.00
CA SER A 78 -1.19 -6.58 -41.69
C SER A 78 -0.85 -7.56 -42.81
N SER A 79 -1.86 -8.29 -43.33
CA SER A 79 -1.66 -9.21 -44.46
C SER A 79 -1.20 -8.49 -45.74
N MET A 80 -1.60 -7.24 -45.93
CA MET A 80 -1.23 -6.43 -47.09
C MET A 80 0.17 -5.80 -46.97
N MET A 81 0.65 -5.54 -45.74
CA MET A 81 2.02 -5.06 -45.48
C MET A 81 3.04 -6.19 -45.21
N GLY A 82 2.65 -7.46 -45.40
CA GLY A 82 3.53 -8.61 -45.14
C GLY A 82 3.79 -8.88 -43.65
N GLY A 83 2.94 -8.37 -42.75
CA GLY A 83 3.03 -8.61 -41.31
C GLY A 83 2.59 -10.02 -40.93
N GLN A 84 3.36 -10.67 -40.06
CA GLN A 84 3.09 -12.04 -39.58
C GLN A 84 1.78 -12.12 -38.79
N GLN A 85 0.95 -13.11 -39.13
CA GLN A 85 -0.33 -13.41 -38.49
C GLN A 85 -0.17 -13.90 -37.04
N ASP A 86 0.90 -14.65 -36.75
CA ASP A 86 1.22 -15.20 -35.42
C ASP A 86 1.39 -14.13 -34.34
N SER A 87 1.97 -12.98 -34.70
CA SER A 87 2.24 -11.88 -33.76
C SER A 87 0.98 -11.32 -33.09
N GLN A 88 -0.18 -11.43 -33.74
CA GLN A 88 -1.43 -10.85 -33.24
C GLN A 88 -2.12 -11.78 -32.23
N GLU A 89 -2.19 -13.09 -32.52
CA GLU A 89 -2.75 -14.07 -31.57
C GLU A 89 -1.91 -14.17 -30.29
N ASP A 90 -0.58 -14.12 -30.41
CA ASP A 90 0.33 -14.09 -29.27
C ASP A 90 0.13 -12.84 -28.38
N MET A 91 -0.15 -11.67 -28.98
CA MET A 91 -0.46 -10.47 -28.20
C MET A 91 -1.78 -10.61 -27.44
N PHE A 92 -2.83 -11.13 -28.08
CA PHE A 92 -4.11 -11.34 -27.42
C PHE A 92 -4.01 -12.33 -26.26
N ALA A 93 -3.31 -13.45 -26.46
CA ALA A 93 -3.07 -14.44 -25.42
C ALA A 93 -2.31 -13.83 -24.22
N LYS A 94 -1.31 -12.99 -24.48
CA LYS A 94 -0.58 -12.25 -23.43
C LYS A 94 -1.51 -11.28 -22.67
N LEU A 95 -2.33 -10.51 -23.37
CA LEU A 95 -3.26 -9.56 -22.74
C LEU A 95 -4.28 -10.28 -21.84
N GLU A 96 -4.84 -11.40 -22.27
CA GLU A 96 -5.75 -12.19 -21.43
C GLU A 96 -5.02 -12.82 -20.23
N SER A 97 -3.79 -13.30 -20.41
CA SER A 97 -3.00 -13.81 -19.28
C SER A 97 -2.72 -12.73 -18.24
N MET A 98 -2.43 -11.50 -18.67
CA MET A 98 -2.23 -10.37 -17.75
C MET A 98 -3.52 -10.02 -17.02
N ARG A 99 -4.65 -10.00 -17.73
CA ARG A 99 -5.97 -9.75 -17.14
C ARG A 99 -6.32 -10.78 -16.05
N ALA A 100 -6.06 -12.06 -16.31
CA ALA A 100 -6.32 -13.12 -15.34
C ALA A 100 -5.54 -12.90 -14.04
N VAL A 101 -4.25 -12.56 -14.13
CA VAL A 101 -3.41 -12.32 -12.95
C VAL A 101 -3.82 -11.02 -12.22
N ILE A 102 -4.19 -9.96 -12.95
CA ILE A 102 -4.72 -8.72 -12.33
C ILE A 102 -5.98 -9.02 -11.52
N ASN A 103 -6.90 -9.81 -12.08
CA ASN A 103 -8.13 -10.20 -11.39
C ASN A 103 -7.85 -11.05 -10.16
N GLU A 104 -6.88 -11.96 -10.24
CA GLU A 104 -6.45 -12.78 -9.12
C GLU A 104 -5.89 -11.93 -7.97
N VAL A 105 -4.97 -11.00 -8.27
CA VAL A 105 -4.42 -10.08 -7.26
C VAL A 105 -5.51 -9.20 -6.65
N ASN A 106 -6.39 -8.63 -7.46
CA ASN A 106 -7.51 -7.81 -6.97
C ASN A 106 -8.45 -8.61 -6.06
N THR A 107 -8.70 -9.89 -6.39
CA THR A 107 -9.51 -10.77 -5.54
C THR A 107 -8.82 -11.05 -4.21
N GLN A 108 -7.51 -11.27 -4.21
CA GLN A 108 -6.75 -11.51 -2.97
C GLN A 108 -6.66 -10.26 -2.09
N PHE A 109 -6.52 -9.07 -2.67
CA PHE A 109 -6.52 -7.82 -1.91
C PHE A 109 -7.84 -7.53 -1.20
N LYS A 110 -8.95 -8.01 -1.76
CA LYS A 110 -10.29 -7.88 -1.18
C LYS A 110 -10.66 -9.02 -0.24
N ASP A 111 -9.78 -9.99 -0.04
CA ASP A 111 -10.01 -11.13 0.85
C ASP A 111 -9.47 -10.79 2.26
N PRO A 112 -10.35 -10.48 3.24
CA PRO A 112 -9.94 -10.07 4.59
C PRO A 112 -9.20 -11.18 5.35
N GLU A 113 -9.35 -12.44 4.95
CA GLU A 113 -8.65 -13.58 5.57
C GLU A 113 -7.20 -13.72 5.04
N LYS A 114 -6.85 -13.00 3.96
CA LYS A 114 -5.52 -13.07 3.32
C LYS A 114 -4.77 -11.76 3.32
N THR A 115 -5.48 -10.64 3.15
CA THR A 115 -4.88 -9.32 3.02
C THR A 115 -5.50 -8.38 4.04
N THR A 116 -4.66 -7.70 4.80
CA THR A 116 -5.06 -6.60 5.68
C THR A 116 -4.07 -5.46 5.57
N PHE A 117 -4.53 -4.24 5.85
CA PHE A 117 -3.71 -3.03 5.87
C PHE A 117 -3.52 -2.53 7.31
N VAL A 118 -2.27 -2.28 7.70
CA VAL A 118 -1.92 -1.70 9.00
C VAL A 118 -1.55 -0.23 8.81
N CYS A 119 -2.37 0.67 9.35
CA CYS A 119 -2.10 2.10 9.29
C CYS A 119 -1.07 2.51 10.35
N VAL A 120 -0.13 3.38 10.02
CA VAL A 120 0.83 3.95 10.98
C VAL A 120 0.72 5.47 10.95
N CYS A 121 0.58 6.08 12.11
CA CYS A 121 0.44 7.53 12.25
C CYS A 121 1.18 8.04 13.49
N ILE A 122 1.24 9.37 13.63
CA ILE A 122 1.66 10.05 14.85
C ILE A 122 0.46 10.79 15.45
N SER A 123 0.46 11.03 16.75
CA SER A 123 -0.63 11.74 17.42
C SER A 123 -0.59 13.26 17.18
N GLU A 124 -0.96 13.65 15.97
CA GLU A 124 -1.06 15.03 15.48
C GLU A 124 -2.23 15.17 14.50
N PHE A 125 -2.81 16.37 14.42
CA PHE A 125 -3.95 16.66 13.56
C PHE A 125 -3.77 16.19 12.11
N LEU A 126 -2.69 16.63 11.44
CA LEU A 126 -2.50 16.33 10.01
C LEU A 126 -2.29 14.83 9.78
N SER A 127 -1.59 14.15 10.69
CA SER A 127 -1.34 12.72 10.57
C SER A 127 -2.63 11.90 10.77
N LEU A 128 -3.48 12.27 11.73
CA LEU A 128 -4.77 11.62 11.91
C LEU A 128 -5.71 11.89 10.74
N TYR A 129 -5.76 13.12 10.24
CA TYR A 129 -6.57 13.48 9.07
C TYR A 129 -6.19 12.68 7.82
N GLU A 130 -4.89 12.56 7.53
CA GLU A 130 -4.43 11.72 6.40
C GLU A 130 -4.69 10.23 6.62
N THR A 131 -4.65 9.77 7.87
CA THR A 131 -4.99 8.38 8.23
C THR A 131 -6.47 8.10 8.02
N GLU A 132 -7.36 9.01 8.42
CA GLU A 132 -8.80 8.91 8.17
C GLU A 132 -9.10 8.84 6.68
N ARG A 133 -8.48 9.72 5.89
CA ARG A 133 -8.61 9.70 4.44
C ARG A 133 -8.10 8.40 3.83
N LEU A 134 -6.99 7.84 4.33
CA LEU A 134 -6.48 6.54 3.91
C LEU A 134 -7.48 5.42 4.22
N VAL A 135 -8.05 5.38 5.43
CA VAL A 135 -9.04 4.37 5.84
C VAL A 135 -10.31 4.44 4.97
N GLN A 136 -10.81 5.65 4.68
CA GLN A 136 -11.96 5.83 3.78
C GLN A 136 -11.69 5.28 2.37
N GLU A 137 -10.50 5.54 1.83
CA GLU A 137 -10.10 5.05 0.52
C GLU A 137 -9.88 3.52 0.51
N LEU A 138 -9.25 2.95 1.53
CA LEU A 138 -9.12 1.49 1.69
C LEU A 138 -10.49 0.81 1.72
N THR A 139 -11.44 1.39 2.46
CA THR A 139 -12.84 0.93 2.49
C THR A 139 -13.48 1.01 1.10
N ALA A 140 -13.25 2.09 0.35
CA ALA A 140 -13.76 2.24 -1.01
C ALA A 140 -13.15 1.24 -2.01
N TYR A 141 -11.91 0.79 -1.76
CA TYR A 141 -11.26 -0.28 -2.52
C TYR A 141 -11.59 -1.69 -2.02
N GLU A 142 -12.41 -1.81 -0.97
CA GLU A 142 -12.76 -3.08 -0.32
C GLU A 142 -11.55 -3.83 0.24
N ILE A 143 -10.53 -3.09 0.71
CA ILE A 143 -9.35 -3.66 1.36
C ILE A 143 -9.56 -3.60 2.87
N ASP A 144 -9.39 -4.73 3.54
CA ASP A 144 -9.53 -4.83 5.00
C ASP A 144 -8.47 -4.01 5.73
N THR A 145 -8.90 -3.33 6.79
CA THR A 145 -8.02 -2.64 7.73
C THR A 145 -8.70 -2.58 9.10
N HIS A 146 -7.99 -3.05 10.12
CA HIS A 146 -8.49 -3.10 11.50
C HIS A 146 -7.37 -2.88 12.53
N ASN A 147 -6.22 -2.35 12.12
CA ASN A 147 -5.10 -2.02 13.01
C ASN A 147 -4.55 -0.62 12.70
N ILE A 148 -4.31 0.17 13.75
CA ILE A 148 -3.65 1.48 13.68
C ILE A 148 -2.51 1.51 14.70
N VAL A 149 -1.30 1.84 14.25
CA VAL A 149 -0.14 2.05 15.12
C VAL A 149 0.10 3.56 15.29
N VAL A 150 -0.01 4.06 16.50
CA VAL A 150 0.30 5.45 16.85
C VAL A 150 1.71 5.52 17.44
N ASN A 151 2.66 6.00 16.65
CA ASN A 151 4.06 6.03 17.00
C ASN A 151 4.49 7.38 17.63
N GLN A 152 5.67 7.37 18.26
CA GLN A 152 6.34 8.55 18.82
C GLN A 152 5.53 9.26 19.94
N LEU A 153 4.79 8.49 20.74
CA LEU A 153 4.08 9.01 21.90
C LEU A 153 5.06 9.34 23.03
N LEU A 154 4.89 10.50 23.64
CA LEU A 154 5.69 10.92 24.79
C LEU A 154 5.04 10.44 26.10
N PHE A 155 5.84 9.73 26.89
CA PHE A 155 5.48 9.31 28.24
C PHE A 155 6.49 9.87 29.27
N PRO A 156 6.52 11.20 29.50
CA PRO A 156 7.41 11.78 30.50
C PRO A 156 7.05 11.26 31.91
N LYS A 157 8.09 10.91 32.69
CA LYS A 157 7.97 10.60 34.12
C LYS A 157 7.29 11.74 34.87
N ASN A 158 6.55 11.41 35.93
CA ASN A 158 5.90 12.40 36.80
C ASN A 158 6.93 13.36 37.45
N SER A 159 8.12 12.83 37.73
CA SER A 159 9.28 13.56 38.26
C SER A 159 9.97 14.50 37.24
N SER A 160 9.60 14.44 35.95
CA SER A 160 10.22 15.27 34.91
C SER A 160 9.85 16.75 35.04
N ASN A 161 10.84 17.63 34.90
CA ASN A 161 10.68 19.08 34.88
C ASN A 161 10.65 19.67 33.46
N CYS A 162 10.58 18.83 32.42
CA CYS A 162 10.51 19.30 31.03
C CYS A 162 9.13 19.88 30.70
N GLU A 163 9.01 21.22 30.71
CA GLU A 163 7.76 21.92 30.38
C GLU A 163 7.27 21.58 28.97
N HIS A 164 8.15 21.63 27.96
CA HIS A 164 7.81 21.32 26.57
C HIS A 164 7.31 19.88 26.40
N CYS A 165 7.89 18.92 27.13
CA CYS A 165 7.48 17.52 27.08
C CYS A 165 6.05 17.34 27.61
N LYS A 166 5.71 18.01 28.72
CA LYS A 166 4.36 17.98 29.30
C LYS A 166 3.34 18.64 28.38
N VAL A 167 3.68 19.79 27.79
CA VAL A 167 2.81 20.47 26.80
C VAL A 167 2.59 19.57 25.59
N ARG A 168 3.66 18.96 25.06
CA ARG A 168 3.57 18.08 23.89
C ARG A 168 2.78 16.80 24.18
N GLN A 169 2.99 16.16 25.32
CA GLN A 169 2.19 15.02 25.77
C GLN A 169 0.70 15.39 25.84
N LYS A 170 0.36 16.55 26.41
CA LYS A 170 -1.04 17.01 26.49
C LYS A 170 -1.67 17.21 25.10
N MET A 171 -0.90 17.72 24.13
CA MET A 171 -1.35 17.83 22.74
C MET A 171 -1.56 16.44 22.11
N GLN A 172 -0.62 15.51 22.31
CA GLN A 172 -0.74 14.13 21.82
C GLN A 172 -1.91 13.39 22.47
N GLN A 173 -2.20 13.61 23.76
CA GLN A 173 -3.34 12.97 24.45
C GLN A 173 -4.68 13.42 23.87
N LYS A 174 -4.80 14.69 23.47
CA LYS A 174 -6.01 15.20 22.79
C LYS A 174 -6.27 14.40 21.50
N TYR A 175 -5.28 14.32 20.61
CA TYR A 175 -5.43 13.64 19.33
C TYR A 175 -5.54 12.11 19.47
N LEU A 176 -4.86 11.53 20.46
CA LEU A 176 -4.99 10.11 20.76
C LEU A 176 -6.41 9.78 21.25
N ALA A 177 -7.01 10.64 22.07
CA ALA A 177 -8.41 10.49 22.48
C ALA A 177 -9.39 10.60 21.29
N GLU A 178 -9.15 11.54 20.36
CA GLU A 178 -9.93 11.64 19.12
C GLU A 178 -9.79 10.36 18.27
N ALA A 179 -8.58 9.78 18.18
CA ALA A 179 -8.37 8.52 17.48
C ALA A 179 -9.12 7.34 18.14
N HIS A 180 -9.09 7.24 19.47
CA HIS A 180 -9.85 6.24 20.21
C HIS A 180 -11.37 6.40 20.00
N GLU A 181 -11.89 7.64 20.06
CA GLU A 181 -13.31 7.91 19.83
C GLU A 181 -13.78 7.49 18.43
N LEU A 182 -12.94 7.67 17.41
CA LEU A 182 -13.28 7.34 16.03
C LEU A 182 -13.13 5.85 15.71
N TYR A 183 -12.17 5.15 16.33
CA TYR A 183 -11.71 3.85 15.83
C TYR A 183 -11.79 2.70 16.83
N ASP A 184 -11.98 2.90 18.13
CA ASP A 184 -11.92 1.81 19.14
C ASP A 184 -12.94 0.68 18.93
N GLU A 185 -14.07 0.98 18.29
CA GLU A 185 -15.10 -0.05 18.03
C GLU A 185 -14.68 -1.06 16.96
N PHE A 186 -13.81 -0.65 16.02
CA PHE A 186 -13.49 -1.43 14.82
C PHE A 186 -11.99 -1.70 14.62
N PHE A 187 -11.12 -0.95 15.30
CA PHE A 187 -9.68 -1.03 15.14
C PHE A 187 -8.98 -1.35 16.45
N HIS A 188 -7.91 -2.12 16.35
CA HIS A 188 -6.92 -2.23 17.40
C HIS A 188 -5.90 -1.09 17.29
N ILE A 189 -5.88 -0.21 18.29
CA ILE A 189 -4.93 0.91 18.37
C ILE A 189 -3.72 0.49 19.21
N VAL A 190 -2.56 0.37 18.56
CA VAL A 190 -1.27 0.09 19.20
C VAL A 190 -0.54 1.41 19.48
N GLN A 191 -0.12 1.62 20.71
CA GLN A 191 0.57 2.83 21.14
C GLN A 191 2.06 2.56 21.33
N LEU A 192 2.92 3.25 20.57
CA LEU A 192 4.37 3.10 20.67
C LEU A 192 5.05 4.37 21.20
N PRO A 193 6.00 4.23 22.14
CA PRO A 193 6.70 5.38 22.71
C PRO A 193 7.71 5.99 21.73
N LEU A 194 7.99 7.28 21.91
CA LEU A 194 9.19 7.89 21.35
C LEU A 194 10.42 7.38 22.14
N LEU A 195 11.32 6.69 21.44
CA LEU A 195 12.58 6.23 22.01
C LEU A 195 13.65 7.34 21.99
N THR A 196 14.62 7.24 22.90
CA THR A 196 15.73 8.21 23.04
C THR A 196 16.83 8.02 22.01
N GLU A 197 16.81 6.90 21.29
CA GLU A 197 17.79 6.56 20.26
C GLU A 197 17.08 6.12 18.99
N GLU A 198 17.76 6.30 17.86
CA GLU A 198 17.28 5.78 16.58
C GLU A 198 17.20 4.24 16.63
N VAL A 199 16.07 3.71 16.16
CA VAL A 199 15.82 2.25 16.05
C VAL A 199 16.57 1.73 14.84
N ARG A 200 17.85 1.41 15.05
CA ARG A 200 18.75 0.93 14.00
C ARG A 200 19.49 -0.32 14.43
N GLY A 201 19.57 -1.27 13.50
CA GLY A 201 20.21 -2.56 13.70
C GLY A 201 19.25 -3.63 14.21
N PRO A 202 19.57 -4.92 14.01
CA PRO A 202 18.64 -6.03 14.26
C PRO A 202 18.20 -6.09 15.73
N GLN A 203 19.11 -5.86 16.67
CA GLN A 203 18.79 -5.92 18.10
C GLN A 203 17.73 -4.88 18.50
N LYS A 204 17.93 -3.61 18.13
CA LYS A 204 16.96 -2.55 18.46
C LYS A 204 15.63 -2.73 17.74
N LEU A 205 15.64 -3.26 16.52
CA LEU A 205 14.41 -3.60 15.80
C LEU A 205 13.64 -4.70 16.52
N THR A 206 14.32 -5.73 17.03
CA THR A 206 13.69 -6.78 17.84
C THR A 206 13.09 -6.20 19.12
N GLU A 207 13.87 -5.43 19.89
CA GLU A 207 13.39 -4.78 21.11
C GLU A 207 12.19 -3.85 20.84
N PHE A 208 12.20 -3.12 19.73
CA PHE A 208 11.08 -2.28 19.31
C PHE A 208 9.85 -3.10 18.90
N SER A 209 10.05 -4.23 18.23
CA SER A 209 8.96 -5.08 17.73
C SER A 209 8.16 -5.76 18.84
N GLU A 210 8.77 -6.02 20.00
CA GLU A 210 8.04 -6.56 21.16
C GLU A 210 6.90 -5.63 21.61
N MET A 211 7.09 -4.31 21.48
CA MET A 211 6.06 -3.33 21.84
C MET A 211 4.86 -3.31 20.86
N LEU A 212 4.97 -3.96 19.71
CA LEU A 212 3.84 -4.15 18.78
C LEU A 212 2.89 -5.27 19.24
N VAL A 213 3.39 -6.22 20.02
CA VAL A 213 2.64 -7.41 20.47
C VAL A 213 2.29 -7.33 21.96
N GLU A 214 3.17 -6.76 22.77
CA GLU A 214 2.96 -6.49 24.18
C GLU A 214 2.74 -5.00 24.41
N PRO A 215 1.59 -4.57 24.97
CA PRO A 215 1.32 -3.16 25.21
C PRO A 215 2.41 -2.51 26.05
N TYR A 216 3.02 -1.44 25.53
CA TYR A 216 4.03 -0.68 26.25
C TYR A 216 3.44 -0.09 27.54
N VAL A 217 4.08 -0.40 28.68
CA VAL A 217 3.74 0.18 29.98
C VAL A 217 4.77 1.26 30.30
N ALA A 218 4.33 2.51 30.35
CA ALA A 218 5.20 3.62 30.70
C ALA A 218 5.65 3.54 32.17
N ASP A 219 6.95 3.62 32.40
CA ASP A 219 7.52 3.89 33.73
C ASP A 219 7.33 5.38 34.07
N LEU A 220 6.28 5.66 34.84
CA LEU A 220 5.87 7.02 35.22
C LEU A 220 6.53 7.53 36.52
N ASP A 221 7.31 6.69 37.20
CA ASP A 221 7.96 7.02 38.48
C ASP A 221 9.26 7.83 38.29
#